data_AF-A0A8X8BKU6-F1
#
_entry.id   AF-A0A8X8BKU6-F1
#
_cell.length_a   1.000
_cell.length_b   1.000
_cell.length_c   1.000
_cell.angle_alpha   90.00
_cell.angle_beta   90.00
_cell.angle_gamma   90.00
#
_symmetry.space_group_name_H-M   'P 1'
#
loop_
_entity.id
_entity.type
_entity.pdbx_description
1 polymer ?
#
loop_
_entity_poly.entity_id
_entity_poly.type
_entity_poly.pdbx_seq_one_letter_code
_entity_poly.pdbx_strand_id
1 'polypeptide(L)'
;MYVTDDLAELLLGEAKLQQYLKENPIKLGASPHGTKPRLVEVRKHLVAALDRGNLKPEYMQEANLLLAKLNYIEGEYRDALSIYSKAALDDLQLVGIPVYRLSMIAEAYATKGLCLEKVSSLSPANSRHKDEEQEIITCYEKSGDIALLYLQEVEKVILAFVYESTCGIWK
;
A
#
# COMPACT_ATOMS: atom_id res chain seq x y z
N MET A 1 2.61 16.41 20.44
CA MET A 1 2.74 16.65 18.99
C MET A 1 1.33 16.79 18.46
N TYR A 2 0.92 17.97 17.98
CA TYR A 2 -0.44 18.16 17.47
C TYR A 2 -0.56 17.48 16.11
N VAL A 3 -1.53 16.56 15.96
CA VAL A 3 -1.88 15.98 14.66
C VAL A 3 -2.45 17.12 13.81
N THR A 4 -1.84 17.40 12.65
CA THR A 4 -2.42 18.35 11.70
C THR A 4 -3.72 17.78 11.16
N ASP A 5 -4.67 18.64 10.78
CA ASP A 5 -5.96 18.18 10.22
C ASP A 5 -5.74 17.19 9.06
N ASP A 6 -4.74 17.46 8.22
CA ASP A 6 -4.41 16.62 7.05
C ASP A 6 -3.84 15.25 7.45
N LEU A 7 -3.07 15.16 8.55
CA LEU A 7 -2.60 13.87 9.07
C LEU A 7 -3.76 13.09 9.71
N ALA A 8 -4.72 13.77 10.33
CA ALA A 8 -5.94 13.13 10.82
C ALA A 8 -6.78 12.56 9.67
N GLU A 9 -6.92 13.31 8.58
CA GLU A 9 -7.58 12.87 7.35
C GLU A 9 -6.89 11.64 6.74
N LEU A 10 -5.56 11.64 6.64
CA LEU A 10 -4.78 10.48 6.18
C LEU A 10 -5.04 9.23 7.03
N LEU A 11 -4.86 9.34 8.35
CA LEU A 11 -5.02 8.23 9.28
C LEU A 11 -6.46 7.69 9.30
N LEU A 12 -7.46 8.58 9.18
CA LEU A 12 -8.86 8.19 9.12
C LEU A 12 -9.19 7.47 7.80
N GLY A 13 -8.65 7.95 6.68
CA GLY A 13 -8.75 7.28 5.38
C GLY A 13 -8.13 5.88 5.41
N GLU A 14 -6.92 5.75 5.96
CA GLU A 14 -6.23 4.47 6.14
C GLU A 14 -7.05 3.49 7.00
N ALA A 15 -7.48 3.92 8.18
CA ALA A 15 -8.22 3.07 9.11
C ALA A 15 -9.54 2.55 8.51
N LYS A 16 -10.29 3.42 7.81
CA LYS A 16 -11.52 3.03 7.12
C LYS A 16 -11.25 2.05 5.96
N LEU A 17 -10.16 2.25 5.22
CA LEU A 17 -9.77 1.35 4.14
C LEU A 17 -9.39 -0.04 4.66
N GLN A 18 -8.57 -0.09 5.71
CA GLN A 18 -8.18 -1.34 6.36
C GLN A 18 -9.39 -2.08 6.94
N GLN A 19 -10.31 -1.38 7.60
CA GLN A 19 -11.54 -1.97 8.13
C GLN A 19 -12.40 -2.55 7.00
N TYR A 20 -12.56 -1.83 5.89
CA TYR A 20 -13.28 -2.33 4.72
C TYR A 20 -12.66 -3.62 4.17
N LEU A 21 -11.33 -3.66 4.02
CA LEU A 21 -10.59 -4.82 3.50
C LEU A 21 -10.65 -6.03 4.44
N LYS A 22 -10.68 -5.81 5.75
CA LYS A 22 -10.88 -6.87 6.74
C LYS A 22 -12.25 -7.55 6.58
N GLU A 23 -13.29 -6.77 6.31
CA GLU A 23 -14.65 -7.26 6.08
C GLU A 23 -14.86 -7.79 4.65
N ASN A 24 -14.06 -7.32 3.69
CA ASN A 24 -14.16 -7.63 2.27
C ASN A 24 -12.78 -8.05 1.72
N PRO A 25 -12.27 -9.23 2.10
CA PRO A 25 -10.96 -9.68 1.67
C PRO A 25 -10.91 -9.80 0.13
N ILE A 26 -9.82 -9.29 -0.46
CA ILE A 26 -9.61 -9.31 -1.91
C ILE A 26 -9.39 -10.77 -2.33
N LYS A 27 -10.27 -11.27 -3.19
CA LYS A 27 -10.16 -12.63 -3.75
C LYS A 27 -9.50 -12.58 -5.12
N LEU A 28 -8.55 -13.48 -5.36
CA LEU A 28 -7.94 -13.68 -6.69
C LEU A 28 -9.03 -13.95 -7.73
N GLY A 29 -9.00 -13.21 -8.84
CA GLY A 29 -9.97 -13.35 -9.93
C GLY A 29 -11.36 -12.76 -9.66
N ALA A 30 -11.60 -12.08 -8.52
CA ALA A 30 -12.86 -11.36 -8.31
C ALA A 30 -12.98 -10.15 -9.26
N SER A 31 -14.22 -9.91 -9.73
CA SER A 31 -14.55 -8.69 -10.48
C SER A 31 -14.34 -7.46 -9.60
N PRO A 32 -13.87 -6.33 -10.15
CA PRO A 32 -13.80 -5.08 -9.41
C PRO A 32 -15.15 -4.76 -8.78
N HIS A 33 -15.10 -4.34 -7.53
CA HIS A 33 -16.29 -3.95 -6.80
C HIS A 33 -16.68 -2.54 -7.29
N GLY A 34 -17.86 -2.40 -7.87
CA GLY A 34 -18.39 -1.08 -8.23
C GLY A 34 -18.45 -0.13 -7.03
N THR A 35 -18.59 1.17 -7.28
CA THR A 35 -18.50 2.23 -6.27
C THR A 35 -19.34 1.92 -5.03
N LYS A 36 -18.67 1.66 -3.90
CA LYS A 36 -19.32 1.40 -2.62
C LYS A 36 -19.30 2.67 -1.77
N PRO A 37 -20.39 3.04 -1.06
CA PRO A 37 -20.45 4.27 -0.26
C PRO A 37 -19.29 4.42 0.74
N ARG A 38 -18.81 3.31 1.34
CA ARG A 38 -17.66 3.31 2.26
C ARG A 38 -16.33 3.67 1.57
N LEU A 39 -16.15 3.27 0.32
CA LEU A 39 -14.94 3.57 -0.46
C LEU A 39 -14.93 5.03 -0.93
N VAL A 40 -16.10 5.60 -1.22
CA VAL A 40 -16.27 7.04 -1.50
C VAL A 40 -15.81 7.87 -0.29
N GLU A 41 -16.16 7.45 0.92
CA GLU A 41 -15.74 8.13 2.14
C GLU A 41 -14.22 8.03 2.37
N VAL A 42 -13.61 6.85 2.16
CA VAL A 42 -12.15 6.68 2.18
C VAL A 42 -11.49 7.64 1.18
N ARG A 43 -11.98 7.67 -0.07
CA ARG A 43 -11.44 8.54 -1.12
C ARG A 43 -11.47 10.01 -0.70
N LYS A 44 -12.59 10.45 -0.12
CA LYS A 44 -12.75 11.83 0.36
C LYS A 44 -11.66 12.21 1.37
N HIS A 45 -11.41 11.35 2.36
CA HIS A 45 -10.37 11.59 3.37
C HIS A 45 -8.96 11.64 2.75
N LEU A 46 -8.61 10.67 1.90
CA LEU A 46 -7.29 10.63 1.27
C LEU A 46 -7.03 11.82 0.33
N VAL A 47 -8.05 12.24 -0.44
CA VAL A 47 -7.95 13.42 -1.30
C VAL A 47 -7.86 14.69 -0.48
N ALA A 48 -8.65 14.84 0.60
CA ALA A 48 -8.56 15.99 1.50
C ALA A 48 -7.16 16.13 2.13
N ALA A 49 -6.53 15.01 2.49
CA ALA A 49 -5.18 14.98 3.02
C ALA A 49 -4.11 15.43 1.99
N LEU A 50 -4.33 15.13 0.70
CA LEU A 50 -3.42 15.48 -0.40
C LEU A 50 -3.61 16.92 -0.92
N ASP A 51 -4.86 17.38 -1.09
CA ASP A 51 -5.20 18.65 -1.74
C ASP A 51 -4.65 19.87 -1.01
N ARG A 52 -4.50 19.78 0.31
CA ARG A 52 -4.06 20.89 1.16
C ARG A 52 -2.54 21.04 1.22
N GLY A 53 -1.79 20.00 0.85
CA GLY A 53 -0.33 20.04 0.71
C GLY A 53 0.46 20.30 1.99
N ASN A 54 -0.14 20.22 3.19
CA ASN A 54 0.58 20.46 4.45
C ASN A 54 1.18 19.20 5.09
N LEU A 55 0.98 18.04 4.46
CA LEU A 55 1.62 16.79 4.86
C LEU A 55 3.12 16.83 4.55
N LYS A 56 3.92 16.23 5.43
CA LYS A 56 5.33 15.98 5.11
C LYS A 56 5.44 15.07 3.87
N PRO A 57 6.53 15.17 3.07
CA PRO A 57 6.68 14.38 1.85
C PRO A 57 6.47 12.88 2.04
N GLU A 58 6.94 12.35 3.16
CA GLU A 58 6.78 10.96 3.50
C GLU A 58 5.28 10.61 3.68
N TYR A 59 4.47 11.42 4.35
CA TYR A 59 3.03 11.18 4.52
C TYR A 59 2.23 11.43 3.25
N MET A 60 2.66 12.38 2.40
CA MET A 60 2.08 12.54 1.06
C MET A 60 2.30 11.28 0.22
N GLN A 61 3.47 10.65 0.32
CA GLN A 61 3.73 9.39 -0.36
C GLN A 61 2.81 8.28 0.17
N GLU A 62 2.65 8.13 1.48
CA GLU A 62 1.71 7.14 2.06
C GLU A 62 0.27 7.35 1.58
N ALA A 63 -0.21 8.59 1.60
CA ALA A 63 -1.54 8.94 1.11
C ALA A 63 -1.74 8.53 -0.36
N ASN A 64 -0.73 8.78 -1.20
CA ASN A 64 -0.74 8.35 -2.60
C ASN A 64 -0.75 6.81 -2.74
N LEU A 65 0.04 6.08 -1.96
CA LEU A 65 0.05 4.61 -2.00
C LEU A 65 -1.31 4.02 -1.58
N LEU A 66 -1.96 4.60 -0.58
CA LEU A 66 -3.32 4.22 -0.16
C LEU A 66 -4.36 4.55 -1.22
N LEU A 67 -4.24 5.70 -1.89
CA LEU A 67 -5.14 6.09 -2.98
C LEU A 67 -4.97 5.18 -4.21
N ALA A 68 -3.75 4.78 -4.53
CA ALA A 68 -3.48 3.82 -5.59
C ALA A 68 -4.09 2.43 -5.27
N LYS A 69 -3.97 1.99 -4.02
CA LYS A 69 -4.62 0.76 -3.55
C LYS A 69 -6.14 0.85 -3.63
N LEU A 70 -6.72 2.00 -3.28
CA LEU A 70 -8.16 2.25 -3.43
C LEU A 70 -8.60 2.16 -4.89
N ASN A 71 -7.84 2.78 -5.81
CA ASN A 71 -8.10 2.70 -7.25
C ASN A 71 -8.08 1.24 -7.74
N TYR A 72 -7.13 0.41 -7.28
CA TYR A 72 -7.11 -1.01 -7.61
C TYR A 72 -8.39 -1.74 -7.13
N ILE A 73 -8.85 -1.46 -5.90
CA ILE A 73 -10.06 -2.09 -5.32
C ILE A 73 -11.32 -1.71 -6.12
N GLU A 74 -11.39 -0.47 -6.61
CA GLU A 74 -12.51 0.03 -7.43
C GLU A 74 -12.41 -0.37 -8.91
N GLY A 75 -11.29 -0.97 -9.33
CA GLY A 75 -11.07 -1.42 -10.71
C GLY A 75 -10.39 -0.41 -11.64
N GLU A 76 -10.00 0.75 -11.10
CA GLU A 76 -9.32 1.83 -11.83
C GLU A 76 -7.81 1.56 -11.94
N TYR A 77 -7.45 0.47 -12.61
CA TYR A 77 -6.08 -0.04 -12.67
C TYR A 77 -5.08 0.95 -13.29
N ARG A 78 -5.50 1.68 -14.33
CA ARG A 78 -4.63 2.66 -15.02
C ARG A 78 -4.31 3.85 -14.12
N ASP A 79 -5.29 4.32 -13.34
CA ASP A 79 -5.08 5.41 -12.40
C ASP A 79 -4.18 4.99 -11.25
N ALA A 80 -4.35 3.75 -10.74
CA ALA A 80 -3.43 3.17 -9.76
C ALA A 80 -1.98 3.16 -10.27
N LEU A 81 -1.74 2.69 -11.51
CA LEU A 81 -0.40 2.66 -12.12
C LEU A 81 0.19 4.06 -12.32
N SER A 82 -0.64 5.05 -12.68
CA SER A 82 -0.22 6.45 -12.80
C SER A 82 0.27 7.01 -11.47
N ILE A 83 -0.34 6.61 -10.36
CA ILE A 83 0.10 7.02 -9.02
C ILE A 83 1.38 6.26 -8.63
N TYR A 84 1.44 4.94 -8.81
CA TYR A 84 2.64 4.15 -8.46
C TYR A 84 3.89 4.57 -9.22
N SER A 85 3.76 4.95 -10.50
CA SER A 85 4.90 5.45 -11.29
C SER A 85 5.47 6.77 -10.76
N LYS A 86 4.64 7.61 -10.13
CA LYS A 86 5.06 8.88 -9.50
C LYS A 86 5.53 8.71 -8.05
N ALA A 87 5.18 7.59 -7.41
CA ALA A 87 5.48 7.35 -6.01
C ALA A 87 6.96 6.99 -5.74
N ALA A 88 7.78 6.83 -6.80
CA ALA A 88 9.22 6.57 -6.71
C ALA A 88 9.57 5.42 -5.74
N LEU A 89 8.85 4.29 -5.88
CA LEU A 89 9.01 3.12 -4.99
C LEU A 89 10.45 2.56 -4.98
N ASP A 90 11.20 2.77 -6.07
CA ASP A 90 12.56 2.28 -6.27
C ASP A 90 13.61 3.11 -5.52
N ASP A 91 13.31 4.37 -5.20
CA ASP A 91 14.24 5.30 -4.55
C ASP A 91 14.17 5.24 -3.02
N LEU A 92 13.35 4.34 -2.48
CA LEU A 92 13.09 4.22 -1.04
C LEU A 92 14.23 3.50 -0.31
N GLN A 93 14.88 4.19 0.61
CA GLN A 93 15.81 3.57 1.55
C GLN A 93 15.03 2.72 2.56
N LEU A 94 15.17 1.39 2.49
CA LEU A 94 14.43 0.44 3.34
C LEU A 94 15.05 0.24 4.73
N VAL A 95 16.28 0.69 4.94
CA VAL A 95 16.99 0.54 6.22
C VAL A 95 16.51 1.60 7.21
N GLY A 96 16.06 1.16 8.38
CA GLY A 96 15.69 2.04 9.49
C GLY A 96 14.32 2.71 9.35
N ILE A 97 13.52 2.34 8.34
CA ILE A 97 12.14 2.82 8.23
C ILE A 97 11.22 2.09 9.22
N PRO A 98 10.11 2.70 9.64
CA PRO A 98 9.14 2.04 10.52
C PRO A 98 8.63 0.72 9.95
N VAL A 99 8.37 -0.27 10.82
CA VAL A 99 7.95 -1.61 10.39
C VAL A 99 6.65 -1.57 9.56
N TYR A 100 5.67 -0.74 9.93
CA TYR A 100 4.42 -0.60 9.16
C TYR A 100 4.66 -0.10 7.72
N ARG A 101 5.70 0.72 7.51
CA ARG A 101 6.06 1.23 6.18
C ARG A 101 6.56 0.14 5.26
N LEU A 102 7.30 -0.84 5.78
CA LEU A 102 7.75 -1.99 4.99
C LEU A 102 6.53 -2.75 4.42
N SER A 103 5.51 -3.00 5.24
CA SER A 103 4.26 -3.62 4.78
C SER A 103 3.58 -2.80 3.68
N MET A 104 3.47 -1.48 3.89
CA MET A 104 2.85 -0.58 2.90
C MET A 104 3.57 -0.60 1.55
N ILE A 105 4.91 -0.60 1.55
CA ILE A 105 5.72 -0.64 0.33
C ILE A 105 5.61 -2.00 -0.35
N ALA A 106 5.70 -3.09 0.41
CA ALA A 106 5.50 -4.45 -0.12
C ALA A 106 4.14 -4.57 -0.81
N GLU A 107 3.07 -4.13 -0.14
CA GLU A 107 1.72 -4.13 -0.70
C GLU A 107 1.57 -3.23 -1.93
N ALA A 108 2.29 -2.10 -1.99
CA ALA A 108 2.31 -1.23 -3.15
C ALA A 108 2.92 -1.92 -4.38
N TYR A 109 4.06 -2.62 -4.22
CA TYR A 109 4.66 -3.42 -5.30
C TYR A 109 3.75 -4.55 -5.76
N ALA A 110 3.16 -5.31 -4.82
CA ALA A 110 2.20 -6.37 -5.17
C ALA A 110 0.99 -5.81 -5.96
N THR A 111 0.43 -4.70 -5.50
CA THR A 111 -0.73 -4.06 -6.13
C THR A 111 -0.38 -3.48 -7.51
N LYS A 112 0.82 -2.91 -7.67
CA LYS A 112 1.34 -2.47 -8.97
C LYS A 112 1.41 -3.65 -9.95
N GLY A 113 1.96 -4.79 -9.52
CA GLY A 113 2.00 -6.02 -10.32
C GLY A 113 0.60 -6.50 -10.74
N LEU A 114 -0.35 -6.55 -9.80
CA LEU A 114 -1.74 -6.92 -10.08
C LEU A 114 -2.40 -5.97 -11.09
N CYS A 115 -2.16 -4.66 -10.98
CA CYS A 115 -2.67 -3.69 -11.95
C CYS A 115 -2.09 -3.93 -13.35
N LEU A 116 -0.78 -4.20 -13.46
CA LEU A 116 -0.11 -4.50 -14.74
C LEU A 116 -0.70 -5.77 -15.38
N GLU A 117 -0.90 -6.84 -14.61
CA GLU A 117 -1.55 -8.06 -15.09
C GLU A 117 -2.96 -7.80 -15.62
N LYS A 118 -3.75 -7.01 -14.89
CA LYS A 118 -5.11 -6.65 -15.32
C LYS A 118 -5.11 -5.86 -16.62
N VAL A 119 -4.25 -4.85 -16.74
CA VAL A 119 -4.14 -4.05 -17.97
C VAL A 119 -3.63 -4.90 -19.14
N SER A 120 -2.64 -5.77 -18.93
CA SER A 120 -2.10 -6.65 -19.96
C SER A 120 -3.09 -7.76 -20.39
N SER A 121 -3.93 -8.24 -19.48
CA SER A 121 -4.98 -9.22 -19.78
C SER A 121 -6.08 -8.69 -20.71
N LEU A 122 -6.30 -7.36 -20.71
CA LEU A 122 -7.24 -6.68 -21.59
C LEU A 122 -6.66 -6.42 -22.99
N SER A 123 -5.34 -6.56 -23.16
CA SER A 123 -4.66 -6.41 -24.46
C SER A 123 -4.68 -7.72 -25.27
N PRO A 124 -4.72 -7.67 -26.62
CA PRO A 124 -4.60 -8.84 -27.47
C PRO A 124 -3.32 -9.64 -27.19
N ALA A 125 -3.39 -10.97 -27.21
CA ALA A 125 -2.24 -11.84 -26.85
C ALA A 125 -0.97 -11.59 -27.71
N ASN A 126 -1.14 -11.10 -28.94
CA ASN A 126 -0.03 -10.82 -29.87
C ASN A 126 0.68 -9.47 -29.60
N SER A 127 0.20 -8.66 -28.64
CA SER A 127 0.82 -7.38 -28.26
C SER A 127 1.44 -7.40 -26.86
N ARG A 128 1.51 -8.56 -26.18
CA ARG A 128 2.19 -8.66 -24.89
C ARG A 128 3.69 -8.61 -25.11
N HIS A 129 4.31 -7.53 -24.64
CA HIS A 129 5.75 -7.35 -24.74
C HIS A 129 6.44 -8.09 -23.59
N LYS A 130 7.57 -8.75 -23.88
CA LYS A 130 8.40 -9.42 -22.85
C LYS A 130 8.79 -8.47 -21.71
N ASP A 131 8.92 -7.19 -22.03
CA ASP A 131 9.27 -6.15 -21.06
C ASP A 131 8.15 -5.91 -20.03
N GLU A 132 6.87 -6.03 -20.44
CA GLU A 132 5.73 -5.92 -19.51
C GLU A 132 5.68 -7.10 -18.54
N GLU A 133 5.93 -8.32 -19.05
CA GLU A 133 5.97 -9.53 -18.23
C GLU A 133 7.13 -9.47 -17.23
N GLN A 134 8.30 -8.98 -17.66
CA GLN A 134 9.44 -8.78 -16.79
C GLN A 134 9.16 -7.71 -15.71
N GLU A 135 8.45 -6.62 -16.04
CA GLU A 135 8.06 -5.61 -15.03
C GLU A 135 7.11 -6.19 -13.98
N ILE A 136 6.14 -7.02 -14.38
CA ILE A 136 5.24 -7.72 -13.45
C ILE A 136 6.03 -8.61 -12.50
N ILE A 137 6.94 -9.42 -13.05
CA ILE A 137 7.81 -10.32 -12.25
C ILE A 137 8.60 -9.49 -11.24
N THR A 138 9.26 -8.42 -11.67
CA THR A 138 10.05 -7.55 -10.79
C THR A 138 9.20 -6.89 -9.70
N CYS A 139 7.94 -6.54 -9.98
CA CYS A 139 7.04 -6.05 -8.94
C CYS A 139 6.80 -7.11 -7.85
N TYR A 140 6.54 -8.36 -8.23
CA TYR A 140 6.33 -9.43 -7.26
C TYR A 140 7.59 -9.85 -6.52
N GLU A 141 8.76 -9.85 -7.18
CA GLU A 141 10.05 -10.10 -6.53
C GLU A 141 10.33 -9.07 -5.44
N LYS A 142 10.26 -7.77 -5.77
CA LYS A 142 10.45 -6.69 -4.79
C LYS A 142 9.43 -6.73 -3.67
N SER A 143 8.16 -7.02 -3.99
CA SER A 143 7.13 -7.21 -2.98
C SER A 143 7.50 -8.33 -2.01
N GLY A 144 7.98 -9.48 -2.52
CA GLY A 144 8.36 -10.63 -1.73
C GLY A 144 9.54 -10.33 -0.81
N ASP A 145 10.60 -9.73 -1.35
CA ASP A 145 11.81 -9.38 -0.59
C ASP A 145 11.50 -8.42 0.55
N ILE A 146 10.70 -7.39 0.29
CA ILE A 146 10.31 -6.39 1.31
C ILE A 146 9.34 -7.00 2.33
N ALA A 147 8.43 -7.89 1.90
CA ALA A 147 7.54 -8.59 2.82
C ALA A 147 8.31 -9.51 3.77
N LEU A 148 9.36 -10.19 3.29
CA LEU A 148 10.24 -10.98 4.14
C LEU A 148 10.99 -10.11 5.16
N LEU A 149 11.54 -8.97 4.71
CA LEU A 149 12.16 -7.99 5.60
C LEU A 149 11.17 -7.48 6.66
N TYR A 150 9.94 -7.15 6.27
CA TYR A 150 8.86 -6.76 7.19
C TYR A 150 8.63 -7.82 8.27
N LEU A 151 8.45 -9.08 7.88
CA LEU A 151 8.18 -10.18 8.83
C LEU A 151 9.34 -10.36 9.82
N GLN A 152 10.59 -10.24 9.34
CA GLN A 152 11.78 -10.30 10.20
C GLN A 152 11.82 -9.15 11.21
N GLU A 153 11.50 -7.92 10.80
CA GLU A 153 11.46 -6.77 11.71
C GLU A 153 10.30 -6.86 12.71
N VAL A 154 9.13 -7.37 12.30
CA VAL A 154 8.01 -7.66 13.21
C VAL A 154 8.43 -8.67 14.27
N GLU A 155 9.09 -9.76 13.87
CA GLU A 155 9.58 -10.78 14.81
C GLU A 155 10.55 -10.18 15.84
N LYS A 156 11.51 -9.36 15.41
CA LYS A 156 12.44 -8.66 16.31
C LYS A 156 11.72 -7.77 17.32
N VAL A 157 10.73 -6.99 16.88
CA VAL A 157 9.95 -6.10 17.75
C VAL A 157 9.13 -6.90 18.77
N ILE A 158 8.47 -7.98 18.34
CA ILE A 158 7.69 -8.85 19.23
C ILE A 158 8.62 -9.51 20.27
N LEU A 159 9.78 -10.02 19.84
CA LEU A 159 10.74 -10.63 20.74
C LEU A 159 11.26 -9.64 21.78
N ALA A 160 11.63 -8.42 21.37
CA ALA A 160 12.05 -7.36 22.28
C ALA A 160 10.98 -7.08 23.36
N PHE A 161 9.71 -6.97 22.96
CA PHE A 161 8.60 -6.77 23.88
C PHE A 161 8.43 -7.95 24.86
N VAL A 162 8.56 -9.19 24.40
CA VAL A 162 8.48 -10.39 25.25
C VAL A 162 9.64 -10.44 26.23
N TYR A 163 10.88 -10.13 25.80
CA TYR A 163 12.04 -10.09 26.68
C TYR A 163 11.92 -9.00 27.75
N GLU A 164 11.45 -7.80 27.40
CA GLU A 164 11.18 -6.74 28.36
C GLU A 164 10.09 -7.14 29.36
N SER A 165 9.01 -7.76 28.89
CA SER A 165 7.88 -8.18 29.73
C SER A 165 8.24 -9.32 30.69
N THR A 166 9.17 -10.21 30.31
CA THR A 166 9.57 -11.37 31.13
C THR A 166 10.72 -11.04 32.09
N CYS A 167 11.62 -10.12 31.73
CA CYS A 167 12.74 -9.69 32.58
C CYS A 167 12.33 -8.59 33.57
N GLY A 168 11.27 -7.82 33.27
CA GLY A 168 10.69 -6.83 34.19
C GLY A 168 9.96 -7.40 35.40
N ILE A 169 9.80 -8.73 35.51
CA ILE A 169 9.19 -9.42 36.65
C ILE A 169 10.23 -9.75 37.75
N TRP A 170 11.52 -9.55 37.49
CA TRP A 170 12.62 -9.80 38.43
C TRP A 170 13.39 -8.53 38.86
N LYS A 171 12.77 -7.35 38.77
CA LYS A 171 13.24 -6.10 39.38
C LYS A 171 12.20 -5.56 40.33
#